data_AF-A0A517I3X4-F1
#
_entry.id   AF-A0A517I3X4-F1
#
_cell.length_a   1.000
_cell.length_b   1.000
_cell.length_c   1.000
_cell.angle_alpha   90.00
_cell.angle_beta   90.00
_cell.angle_gamma   90.00
#
_symmetry.space_group_name_H-M   'P 1'
#
loop_
_entity.id
_entity.type
_entity.pdbx_description
1 polymer ?
#
loop_
_entity_poly.entity_id
_entity_poly.type
_entity_poly.pdbx_seq_one_letter_code
_entity_poly.pdbx_strand_id
1 'polypeptide(L)'
;MQFEGIDWTELSIYFEVVEQDYDGGQDEKVLILTKDFFRSVLMSDRETEVANGIRQFLTKLYKNSIEHKHNAPIWKGLLEVNDDFTLIKYTILLLEHMWY
;
A
#
# COMPACT_ATOMS: atom_id res chain seq x y z
N MET A 1 7.61 -7.35 -9.54
CA MET A 1 6.77 -6.29 -10.15
C MET A 1 7.36 -4.93 -9.81
N GLN A 2 7.25 -3.91 -10.68
CA GLN A 2 7.54 -2.52 -10.33
C GLN A 2 6.20 -1.80 -10.10
N PHE A 3 6.16 -0.90 -9.11
CA PHE A 3 4.97 -0.09 -8.85
C PHE A 3 4.84 1.05 -9.86
N GLU A 4 3.63 1.20 -10.38
CA GLU A 4 3.18 2.38 -11.13
C GLU A 4 2.63 3.43 -10.16
N GLY A 5 2.05 2.97 -9.04
CA GLY A 5 1.54 3.78 -7.93
C GLY A 5 0.06 4.13 -8.04
N ILE A 6 -0.68 3.55 -8.98
CA ILE A 6 -2.06 3.86 -9.41
C ILE A 6 -3.02 3.75 -8.24
N ASP A 7 -3.09 2.57 -7.65
CA ASP A 7 -3.97 2.28 -6.53
C ASP A 7 -3.42 1.16 -5.65
N TRP A 8 -4.10 0.94 -4.53
CA TRP A 8 -3.72 -0.06 -3.53
C TRP A 8 -3.72 -1.51 -4.03
N THR A 9 -4.38 -1.83 -5.15
CA THR A 9 -4.41 -3.21 -5.66
C THR A 9 -3.02 -3.69 -6.05
N GLU A 10 -2.13 -2.78 -6.45
CA GLU A 10 -0.73 -3.11 -6.73
C GLU A 10 -0.01 -3.70 -5.53
N LEU A 11 -0.30 -3.24 -4.31
CA LEU A 11 0.25 -3.83 -3.09
C LEU A 11 -0.26 -5.25 -2.89
N SER A 12 -1.53 -5.49 -3.17
CA SER A 12 -2.16 -6.81 -3.05
C SER A 12 -1.53 -7.81 -4.01
N ILE A 13 -1.26 -7.39 -5.25
CA ILE A 13 -0.57 -8.20 -6.26
C ILE A 13 0.91 -8.40 -5.87
N TYR A 14 1.60 -7.33 -5.46
CA TYR A 14 3.02 -7.38 -5.12
C TYR A 14 3.33 -8.34 -3.97
N PHE A 15 2.45 -8.40 -2.97
CA PHE A 15 2.57 -9.32 -1.84
C PHE A 15 1.87 -10.66 -2.03
N GLU A 16 1.41 -10.95 -3.25
CA GLU A 16 0.76 -12.22 -3.63
C GLU A 16 -0.49 -12.52 -2.78
N VAL A 17 -1.19 -11.49 -2.31
CA VAL A 17 -2.52 -11.61 -1.67
C VAL A 17 -3.58 -12.02 -2.70
N VAL A 18 -3.40 -11.58 -3.94
CA VAL A 18 -4.19 -11.97 -5.12
C VAL A 18 -3.27 -12.28 -6.31
N GLU A 19 -3.83 -12.95 -7.31
CA GLU A 19 -3.12 -13.30 -8.55
C GLU A 19 -2.83 -12.05 -9.41
N GLN A 20 -1.82 -12.15 -10.28
CA GLN A 20 -1.38 -11.02 -11.11
C GLN A 20 -2.39 -10.59 -12.18
N ASP A 21 -3.35 -11.45 -12.51
CA ASP A 21 -4.43 -11.21 -13.46
C ASP A 21 -5.71 -10.68 -12.79
N TYR A 22 -5.61 -10.23 -11.52
CA TYR A 22 -6.70 -9.55 -10.83
C TYR A 22 -7.25 -8.39 -11.67
N ASP A 23 -8.54 -8.47 -12.02
CA ASP A 23 -9.21 -7.58 -12.96
C ASP A 23 -10.12 -6.53 -12.29
N GLY A 24 -10.09 -6.43 -10.95
CA GLY A 24 -10.98 -5.56 -10.16
C GLY A 24 -12.25 -6.24 -9.64
N GLY A 25 -12.41 -7.54 -9.85
CA GLY A 25 -13.52 -8.29 -9.27
C GLY A 25 -13.36 -8.56 -7.77
N GLN A 26 -14.34 -8.16 -6.94
CA GLN A 26 -14.36 -8.37 -5.46
C GLN A 26 -13.42 -7.46 -4.67
N ASP A 27 -13.24 -6.19 -5.08
CA ASP A 27 -12.39 -5.21 -4.41
C ASP A 27 -12.56 -5.16 -2.89
N GLU A 28 -13.78 -5.23 -2.36
CA GLU A 28 -14.02 -5.22 -0.92
C GLU A 28 -13.39 -6.43 -0.20
N LYS A 29 -13.50 -7.63 -0.79
CA LYS A 29 -12.90 -8.84 -0.24
C LYS A 29 -11.37 -8.77 -0.32
N VAL A 30 -10.84 -8.31 -1.44
CA VAL A 30 -9.39 -8.17 -1.63
C VAL A 30 -8.81 -7.13 -0.69
N LEU A 31 -9.50 -6.01 -0.51
CA LEU A 31 -9.14 -4.98 0.47
C LEU A 31 -9.06 -5.55 1.89
N ILE A 32 -10.05 -6.36 2.29
CA ILE A 32 -10.05 -7.03 3.60
C ILE A 32 -8.85 -7.98 3.71
N LEU A 33 -8.61 -8.82 2.71
CA LEU A 33 -7.48 -9.77 2.70
C LEU A 33 -6.14 -9.05 2.78
N THR A 34 -5.96 -7.95 2.05
CA THR A 34 -4.72 -7.16 2.09
C THR A 34 -4.53 -6.48 3.45
N LYS A 35 -5.60 -5.94 4.05
CA LYS A 35 -5.55 -5.41 5.42
C LYS A 35 -5.20 -6.52 6.43
N ASP A 36 -5.73 -7.72 6.27
CA ASP A 36 -5.44 -8.86 7.15
C ASP A 36 -4.01 -9.37 6.98
N PHE A 37 -3.51 -9.44 5.75
CA PHE A 37 -2.11 -9.72 5.47
C PHE A 37 -1.20 -8.70 6.18
N PHE A 38 -1.47 -7.40 6.04
CA PHE A 38 -0.69 -6.37 6.73
C PHE A 38 -0.76 -6.46 8.25
N ARG A 39 -1.92 -6.84 8.82
CA ARG A 39 -2.02 -7.11 10.27
C ARG A 39 -1.18 -8.32 10.68
N SER A 40 -1.13 -9.37 9.86
CA SER A 40 -0.40 -10.60 10.15
C SER A 40 1.13 -10.41 10.19
N VAL A 41 1.65 -9.39 9.52
CA VAL A 41 3.10 -9.10 9.47
C VAL A 41 3.57 -8.10 10.52
N LEU A 42 2.66 -7.46 11.25
CA LEU A 42 3.04 -6.60 12.37
C LEU A 42 3.76 -7.44 13.42
N MET A 43 4.95 -7.01 13.84
CA MET A 43 5.83 -7.71 14.78
C MET A 43 6.31 -9.09 14.30
N SER A 44 6.23 -9.39 13.00
CA SER A 44 6.83 -10.59 12.41
C SER A 44 8.23 -10.30 11.83
N ASP A 45 8.94 -11.35 11.43
CA ASP A 45 10.22 -11.26 10.73
C ASP A 45 10.11 -10.62 9.33
N ARG A 46 8.89 -10.51 8.79
CA ARG A 46 8.60 -9.89 7.48
C ARG A 46 8.26 -8.40 7.57
N GLU A 47 8.18 -7.81 8.76
CA GLU A 47 7.74 -6.42 8.95
C GLU A 47 8.53 -5.44 8.08
N THR A 48 9.86 -5.50 8.14
CA THR A 48 10.75 -4.61 7.37
C THR A 48 10.67 -4.85 5.86
N GLU A 49 10.48 -6.09 5.41
CA GLU A 49 10.28 -6.42 3.99
C GLU A 49 9.02 -5.74 3.47
N VAL A 50 7.90 -5.89 4.19
CA VAL A 50 6.62 -5.31 3.82
C VAL A 50 6.64 -3.78 3.88
N ALA A 51 7.24 -3.21 4.92
CA ALA A 51 7.41 -1.76 5.03
C ALA A 51 8.19 -1.19 3.85
N ASN A 52 9.26 -1.86 3.40
CA ASN A 52 10.01 -1.45 2.22
C ASN A 52 9.17 -1.50 0.94
N GLY A 53 8.36 -2.55 0.74
CA GLY A 53 7.42 -2.61 -0.39
C GLY A 53 6.41 -1.46 -0.38
N ILE A 54 5.84 -1.15 0.78
CA ILE A 54 4.94 -0.01 0.96
C ILE A 54 5.65 1.30 0.62
N ARG A 55 6.89 1.53 1.07
CA ARG A 55 7.65 2.76 0.73
C ARG A 55 7.89 2.90 -0.76
N GLN A 56 8.19 1.80 -1.46
CA GLN A 56 8.38 1.81 -2.91
C GLN A 56 7.09 2.23 -3.63
N PHE A 57 5.94 1.65 -3.23
CA PHE A 57 4.63 2.02 -3.75
C PHE A 57 4.29 3.49 -3.44
N LEU A 58 4.39 3.92 -2.17
CA LEU A 58 4.09 5.28 -1.74
C LEU A 58 4.95 6.33 -2.45
N THR A 59 6.20 6.01 -2.78
CA THR A 59 7.07 6.91 -3.57
C THR A 59 6.49 7.18 -4.96
N LYS A 60 5.85 6.17 -5.58
CA LYS A 60 5.21 6.28 -6.88
C LYS A 60 3.85 6.96 -6.79
N LEU A 61 3.00 6.49 -5.86
CA LEU A 61 1.71 7.11 -5.54
C LEU A 61 1.87 8.60 -5.24
N TYR A 62 2.85 9.00 -4.41
CA TYR A 62 3.11 10.40 -4.10
C TYR A 62 3.44 11.23 -5.35
N LYS A 63 4.29 10.74 -6.25
CA LYS A 63 4.64 11.48 -7.49
C LYS A 63 3.41 11.73 -8.35
N ASN A 64 2.60 10.71 -8.57
CA ASN A 64 1.43 10.81 -9.44
C ASN A 64 0.33 11.65 -8.76
N SER A 65 0.19 11.53 -7.44
CA SER A 65 -0.73 12.35 -6.65
C SER A 65 -0.43 13.86 -6.71
N ILE A 66 0.84 14.26 -6.91
CA ILE A 66 1.22 15.66 -7.15
C ILE A 66 0.73 16.10 -8.53
N GLU A 67 0.96 15.28 -9.56
CA GLU A 67 0.57 15.56 -10.95
C GLU A 67 -0.96 15.74 -11.06
N HIS A 68 -1.72 14.86 -10.40
CA HIS A 68 -3.18 14.87 -10.42
C HIS A 68 -3.82 15.73 -9.31
N LYS A 69 -3.01 16.38 -8.46
CA LYS A 69 -3.45 17.23 -7.32
C LYS A 69 -4.42 16.52 -6.37
N HIS A 70 -4.18 15.23 -6.12
CA HIS A 70 -5.06 14.37 -5.33
C HIS A 70 -4.35 13.89 -4.06
N ASN A 71 -4.73 14.34 -2.86
CA ASN A 71 -4.24 13.79 -1.58
C ASN A 71 -2.71 13.71 -1.36
N ALA A 72 -1.89 14.35 -2.20
CA ALA A 72 -0.42 14.27 -2.12
C ALA A 72 0.21 14.54 -0.74
N PRO A 73 -0.28 15.49 0.07
CA PRO A 73 0.25 15.71 1.42
C PRO A 73 0.09 14.49 2.34
N ILE A 74 -0.97 13.69 2.16
CA ILE A 74 -1.22 12.48 2.96
C ILE A 74 -0.15 11.44 2.65
N TRP A 75 0.11 11.17 1.37
CA TRP A 75 1.10 10.18 0.94
C TRP A 75 2.52 10.60 1.28
N LYS A 76 2.81 11.90 1.19
CA LYS A 76 4.09 12.45 1.68
C LYS A 76 4.26 12.19 3.18
N GLY A 77 3.26 12.54 3.98
CA GLY A 77 3.32 12.36 5.44
C GLY A 77 3.48 10.89 5.83
N LEU A 78 2.78 9.99 5.15
CA LEU A 78 2.91 8.55 5.38
C LEU A 78 4.32 8.03 4.99
N LEU A 79 4.88 8.49 3.87
CA LEU A 79 6.21 8.12 3.41
C LEU A 79 7.33 8.56 4.39
N GLU A 80 7.12 9.67 5.11
CA GLU A 80 8.05 10.22 6.12
C GLU A 80 8.02 9.46 7.46
N VAL A 81 7.10 8.50 7.66
CA VAL A 81 7.06 7.67 8.87
C VAL A 81 8.23 6.68 8.85
N ASN A 82 9.22 6.87 9.72
CA ASN A 82 10.42 6.01 9.77
C ASN A 82 10.22 4.67 10.48
N ASP A 83 9.25 4.59 11.40
CA ASP A 83 8.95 3.36 12.14
C ASP A 83 8.09 2.43 11.30
N ASP A 84 8.57 1.21 11.03
CA ASP A 84 7.94 0.26 10.09
C ASP A 84 6.58 -0.22 10.61
N PHE A 85 6.47 -0.55 11.90
CA PHE A 85 5.20 -0.88 12.54
C PHE A 85 4.17 0.24 12.35
N THR A 86 4.54 1.49 12.61
CA THR A 86 3.67 2.65 12.47
C THR A 86 3.29 2.90 11.01
N LEU A 87 4.22 2.75 10.06
CA LEU A 87 3.96 2.85 8.63
C LEU A 87 2.89 1.83 8.18
N ILE A 88 3.07 0.56 8.54
CA ILE A 88 2.15 -0.51 8.14
C ILE A 88 0.78 -0.27 8.76
N LYS A 89 0.72 0.11 10.04
CA LYS A 89 -0.53 0.41 10.74
C LYS A 89 -1.32 1.54 10.07
N TYR A 90 -0.66 2.63 9.69
CA TYR A 90 -1.35 3.73 8.98
C TYR A 90 -1.68 3.37 7.54
N THR A 91 -0.86 2.54 6.88
CA THR A 91 -1.18 1.99 5.56
C THR A 91 -2.49 1.20 5.59
N ILE A 92 -2.70 0.35 6.60
CA ILE A 92 -3.97 -0.39 6.77
C ILE A 92 -5.18 0.56 6.86
N LEU A 93 -5.05 1.66 7.61
CA LEU A 93 -6.13 2.63 7.80
C LEU A 93 -6.44 3.42 6.53
N LEU A 94 -5.43 3.71 5.73
CA LEU A 94 -5.55 4.57 4.54
C LEU A 94 -5.71 3.78 3.24
N LEU A 95 -5.61 2.45 3.28
CA LEU A 95 -5.48 1.60 2.09
C LEU A 95 -6.55 1.86 1.03
N GLU A 96 -7.82 1.93 1.44
CA GLU A 96 -8.95 2.16 0.53
C GLU A 96 -9.01 3.56 -0.09
N HIS A 97 -8.20 4.49 0.42
CA HIS A 97 -8.07 5.83 -0.09
C HIS A 97 -6.84 5.99 -0.99
N MET A 98 -5.98 4.97 -1.11
CA MET A 98 -4.78 5.02 -1.92
C MET A 98 -5.12 4.84 -3.40
N TRP A 99 -5.37 5.96 -4.05
CA TRP A 99 -5.45 6.14 -5.50
C TRP A 99 -4.97 7.57 -5.82
N TYR A 100 -4.67 7.88 -7.08
CA TYR A 100 -4.30 9.25 -7.51
C TYR A 100 -5.11 9.77 -8.69
#